data_AF-B9KZC4-F1
#
_entry.id   AF-B9KZC4-F1
#
_cell.length_a   1.000
_cell.length_b   1.000
_cell.length_c   1.000
_cell.angle_alpha   90.00
_cell.angle_beta   90.00
_cell.angle_gamma   90.00
#
_symmetry.space_group_name_H-M   'P 1'
#
loop_
_entity.id
_entity.type
_entity.pdbx_description
1 polymer ?
#
loop_
_entity_poly.entity_id
_entity_poly.type
_entity_poly.pdbx_seq_one_letter_code
_entity_poly.pdbx_strand_id
1 'polypeptide(L)'
;MRSMHVQDNIELRPATIGGQWGPFWWATFRVLLVLLVLTWWATVLARLTRLSPDTTRTPSVLAAGLTYLPDSRVQLEGDWVVQQLGDGRLVATRTAGDRLRFQFAGTAAAVEVRAGPDAGAILVSIENAHASLRSVNRFSLLRSSARLEMVPIVHNLVPGIYRVEVTNEDGGELAIRALVIENSPGVWWAWLPPVVVGITFLAHLLITWWNTLLEALGWFRVRPEKSEKNAST
;
A
#
# COMPACT_ATOMS: atom_id res chain seq x y z
N MET A 1 -37.97 -41.60 -70.70
CA MET A 1 -36.84 -41.44 -69.76
C MET A 1 -36.14 -40.13 -70.07
N ARG A 2 -36.34 -39.10 -69.25
CA ARG A 2 -35.67 -37.80 -69.36
C ARG A 2 -35.06 -37.51 -68.00
N SER A 3 -33.73 -37.62 -67.94
CA SER A 3 -32.90 -37.35 -66.77
C SER A 3 -33.01 -35.86 -66.43
N MET A 4 -33.57 -35.55 -65.26
CA MET A 4 -33.57 -34.19 -64.70
C MET A 4 -32.37 -34.09 -63.76
N HIS A 5 -31.29 -33.50 -64.26
CA HIS A 5 -30.13 -33.13 -63.46
C HIS A 5 -30.54 -31.98 -62.54
N VAL A 6 -30.70 -32.30 -61.25
CA VAL A 6 -30.69 -31.29 -60.18
C VAL A 6 -29.22 -30.96 -59.93
N GLN A 7 -28.80 -29.80 -60.43
CA GLN A 7 -27.50 -29.22 -60.11
C GLN A 7 -27.65 -28.45 -58.80
N ASP A 8 -27.32 -29.12 -57.70
CA ASP A 8 -27.15 -28.48 -56.40
C ASP A 8 -25.89 -27.60 -56.44
N ASN A 9 -26.04 -26.33 -56.80
CA ASN A 9 -25.01 -25.32 -56.58
C ASN A 9 -25.00 -24.96 -55.08
N ILE A 10 -24.32 -25.79 -54.28
CA ILE A 10 -23.87 -25.38 -52.95
C ILE A 10 -22.61 -24.53 -53.19
N GLU A 11 -22.79 -23.21 -53.26
CA GLU A 11 -21.68 -22.27 -53.12
C GLU A 11 -21.09 -22.41 -51.72
N LEU A 12 -20.11 -23.31 -51.57
CA LEU A 12 -19.20 -23.35 -50.43
C LEU A 12 -18.36 -22.08 -50.47
N ARG A 13 -18.85 -21.01 -49.83
CA ARG A 13 -18.01 -19.86 -49.49
C ARG A 13 -16.90 -20.38 -48.58
N PRO A 14 -15.61 -20.20 -48.94
CA PRO A 14 -14.52 -20.62 -48.07
C PRO A 14 -14.63 -19.83 -46.76
N ALA A 15 -14.83 -20.56 -45.66
CA ALA A 15 -14.74 -20.00 -44.32
C ALA A 15 -13.29 -19.50 -44.14
N THR A 16 -13.11 -18.19 -44.22
CA THR A 16 -11.86 -17.51 -43.85
C THR A 16 -11.69 -17.55 -42.33
N ILE A 17 -11.40 -18.74 -41.81
CA ILE A 17 -11.15 -19.01 -40.38
C ILE A 17 -10.01 -18.12 -39.84
N GLY A 18 -9.09 -17.67 -40.70
CA GLY A 18 -7.99 -16.76 -40.33
C GLY A 18 -8.40 -15.31 -40.06
N GLY A 19 -9.55 -14.83 -40.56
CA GLY A 19 -9.98 -13.43 -40.41
C GLY A 19 -10.85 -13.15 -39.18
N GLN A 20 -11.59 -14.17 -38.71
CA GLN A 20 -12.64 -14.00 -37.70
C GLN A 20 -12.10 -13.84 -36.26
N TRP A 21 -10.92 -14.40 -35.97
CA TRP A 21 -10.32 -14.37 -34.62
C TRP A 21 -9.36 -13.20 -34.39
N GLY A 22 -8.99 -12.46 -35.43
CA GLY A 22 -8.09 -11.30 -35.34
C GLY A 22 -8.56 -10.24 -34.31
N PRO A 23 -9.82 -9.80 -34.35
CA PRO A 23 -10.36 -8.83 -33.39
C PRO A 23 -10.30 -9.31 -31.93
N PHE A 24 -10.56 -10.60 -31.70
CA PHE A 24 -10.53 -11.22 -30.37
C PHE A 24 -9.11 -11.26 -29.77
N TRP A 25 -8.13 -11.71 -30.53
CA TRP A 25 -6.73 -11.74 -30.07
C TRP A 25 -6.20 -10.33 -29.79
N TRP A 26 -6.61 -9.36 -30.60
CA TRP A 26 -6.28 -7.95 -30.38
C TRP A 26 -6.91 -7.39 -29.10
N ALA A 27 -8.18 -7.72 -28.82
CA ALA A 27 -8.84 -7.34 -27.58
C ALA A 27 -8.18 -8.00 -26.35
N THR A 28 -7.82 -9.29 -26.46
CA THR A 28 -7.14 -10.05 -25.39
C THR A 28 -5.78 -9.44 -25.06
N PHE A 29 -4.99 -9.11 -26.08
CA PHE A 29 -3.70 -8.46 -25.91
C PHE A 29 -3.84 -7.10 -25.19
N ARG A 30 -4.84 -6.29 -25.54
CA ARG A 30 -5.11 -5.01 -24.87
C ARG A 30 -5.45 -5.17 -23.39
N VAL A 31 -6.27 -6.15 -23.04
CA VAL A 31 -6.60 -6.46 -21.64
C VAL A 31 -5.35 -6.86 -20.86
N LEU A 32 -4.54 -7.79 -21.40
CA LEU A 32 -3.29 -8.22 -20.77
C LEU A 32 -2.29 -7.08 -20.60
N LEU A 33 -2.16 -6.21 -21.60
CA LEU A 33 -1.27 -5.06 -21.55
C LEU A 33 -1.69 -4.06 -20.47
N VAL A 34 -2.99 -3.76 -20.35
CA VAL A 34 -3.51 -2.89 -19.29
C VAL A 34 -3.31 -3.49 -17.90
N LEU A 35 -3.57 -4.79 -17.73
CA LEU A 35 -3.31 -5.48 -16.47
C LEU A 35 -1.82 -5.42 -16.09
N LEU A 36 -0.93 -5.63 -17.05
CA LEU A 36 0.51 -5.55 -16.84
C LEU A 36 0.93 -4.13 -16.46
N VAL A 37 0.42 -3.10 -17.14
CA VAL A 37 0.68 -1.69 -16.82
C VAL A 37 0.14 -1.32 -15.44
N LEU A 38 -1.07 -1.74 -15.07
CA LEU A 38 -1.64 -1.48 -13.74
C LEU A 38 -0.85 -2.17 -12.64
N THR A 39 -0.43 -3.41 -12.87
CA THR A 39 0.40 -4.18 -11.92
C THR A 39 1.77 -3.52 -11.77
N TRP A 40 2.42 -3.16 -12.89
CA TRP A 40 3.69 -2.44 -12.88
C TRP A 40 3.56 -1.10 -12.14
N TRP A 41 2.55 -0.30 -12.47
CA TRP A 41 2.27 0.98 -11.82
C TRP A 41 2.09 0.81 -10.31
N ALA A 42 1.30 -0.17 -9.88
CA ALA A 42 1.12 -0.47 -8.47
C ALA A 42 2.43 -0.83 -7.76
N THR A 43 3.31 -1.60 -8.41
CA THR A 43 4.61 -1.95 -7.81
C THR A 43 5.60 -0.78 -7.77
N VAL A 44 5.68 0.03 -8.82
CA VAL A 44 6.62 1.15 -8.91
C VAL A 44 6.20 2.30 -8.03
N LEU A 45 4.92 2.66 -8.02
CA LEU A 45 4.42 3.78 -7.22
C LEU A 45 4.52 3.47 -5.72
N ALA A 46 4.30 2.20 -5.30
CA ALA A 46 4.56 1.76 -3.92
C ALA A 46 6.02 1.94 -3.50
N ARG A 47 6.97 1.79 -4.42
CA ARG A 47 8.40 2.00 -4.15
C ARG A 47 8.75 3.49 -4.13
N LEU A 48 8.22 4.28 -5.07
CA LEU A 48 8.51 5.71 -5.18
C LEU A 48 7.94 6.54 -4.02
N THR A 49 6.86 6.07 -3.40
CA THR A 49 6.18 6.78 -2.30
C THR A 49 6.67 6.38 -0.91
N ARG A 50 7.57 5.38 -0.83
CA ARG A 50 8.23 4.97 0.41
C ARG A 50 9.60 5.61 0.52
N LEU A 51 9.94 6.13 1.69
CA LEU A 51 11.31 6.53 1.97
C LEU A 51 12.18 5.30 2.21
N SER A 52 13.13 5.02 1.35
CA SER A 52 14.23 4.12 1.72
C SER A 52 15.38 5.00 2.21
N PRO A 53 15.53 5.22 3.54
CA PRO A 53 16.73 5.86 4.04
C PRO A 53 17.93 5.03 3.60
N ASP A 54 18.90 5.68 2.97
CA ASP A 54 20.18 5.04 2.69
C ASP A 54 20.90 4.85 4.03
N THR A 55 20.79 3.65 4.58
CA THR A 55 21.37 3.26 5.87
C THR A 55 22.89 3.34 5.86
N THR A 56 23.53 3.38 4.68
CA THR A 56 24.98 3.59 4.57
C THR A 56 25.39 5.06 4.74
N ARG A 57 24.47 6.00 4.47
CA ARG A 57 24.72 7.44 4.53
C ARG A 57 24.21 8.10 5.82
N THR A 58 23.29 7.44 6.52
CA THR A 58 22.64 7.96 7.75
C THR A 58 22.57 6.89 8.86
N PRO A 59 23.72 6.46 9.41
CA PRO A 59 23.79 5.31 10.32
C PRO A 59 23.04 5.54 11.66
N SER A 60 22.75 6.79 12.02
CA SER A 60 22.03 7.18 13.24
C SER A 60 20.51 7.24 13.09
N VAL A 61 19.95 6.93 11.90
CA VAL A 61 18.51 7.02 11.62
C VAL A 61 17.89 5.62 11.63
N LEU A 62 16.80 5.48 12.37
CA LEU A 62 16.01 4.26 12.40
C LEU A 62 15.18 4.12 11.11
N ALA A 63 15.27 2.95 10.50
CA ALA A 63 14.45 2.58 9.34
C ALA A 63 13.09 2.03 9.77
N ALA A 64 12.16 1.93 8.82
CA ALA A 64 10.87 1.29 9.05
C ALA A 64 11.02 -0.16 9.52
N GLY A 65 10.17 -0.54 10.47
CA GLY A 65 10.21 -1.84 11.14
C GLY A 65 10.25 -1.69 12.65
N LEU A 66 10.57 -2.80 13.30
CA LEU A 66 10.61 -2.91 14.75
C LEU A 66 12.06 -2.90 15.24
N THR A 67 12.36 -2.04 16.21
CA THR A 67 13.69 -1.90 16.83
C THR A 67 13.58 -2.08 18.33
N TYR A 68 14.22 -3.12 18.87
CA TYR A 68 14.28 -3.38 20.31
C TYR A 68 15.32 -2.51 21.01
N LEU A 69 15.05 -2.14 22.26
CA LEU A 69 15.98 -1.36 23.08
C LEU A 69 16.77 -2.25 24.06
N PRO A 70 18.00 -1.87 24.43
CA PRO A 70 18.75 -0.70 23.94
C PRO A 70 19.31 -0.89 22.51
N ASP A 71 19.25 0.16 21.69
CA ASP A 71 19.82 0.20 20.33
C ASP A 71 20.80 1.38 20.23
N SER A 72 21.91 1.22 19.52
CA SER A 72 22.96 2.25 19.41
C SER A 72 22.52 3.54 18.72
N ARG A 73 21.41 3.51 17.96
CA ARG A 73 20.82 4.67 17.28
C ARG A 73 19.88 5.47 18.20
N VAL A 74 19.63 4.96 19.41
CA VAL A 74 18.76 5.56 20.41
C VAL A 74 19.62 6.05 21.57
N GLN A 75 19.54 7.34 21.85
CA GLN A 75 20.26 7.96 22.94
C GLN A 75 19.36 7.99 24.18
N LEU A 76 19.89 7.48 25.28
CA LEU A 76 19.24 7.48 26.60
C LEU A 76 20.00 8.47 27.47
N GLU A 77 19.34 9.55 27.87
CA GLU A 77 19.89 10.61 28.71
C GLU A 77 19.21 10.55 30.08
N GLY A 78 20.03 10.46 31.14
CA GLY A 78 19.56 10.30 32.52
C GLY A 78 19.83 8.91 33.09
N ASP A 79 19.04 8.54 34.10
CA ASP A 79 19.20 7.29 34.86
C ASP A 79 18.34 6.16 34.25
N TRP A 80 18.85 5.60 33.16
CA TRP A 80 18.21 4.49 32.46
C TRP A 80 18.80 3.15 32.88
N VAL A 81 17.93 2.23 33.27
CA VAL A 81 18.30 0.87 33.66
C VAL A 81 17.70 -0.13 32.68
N VAL A 82 18.48 -1.12 32.27
CA VAL A 82 17.96 -2.25 31.49
C VAL A 82 17.32 -3.26 32.44
N GLN A 83 16.03 -3.50 32.28
CA GLN A 83 15.27 -4.49 33.04
C GLN A 83 14.93 -5.69 32.16
N GLN A 84 14.94 -6.87 32.76
CA GLN A 84 14.54 -8.11 32.10
C GLN A 84 13.13 -8.48 32.57
N LEU A 85 12.18 -8.62 31.64
CA LEU A 85 10.78 -8.94 31.92
C LEU A 85 10.36 -10.14 31.08
N GLY A 86 10.29 -11.31 31.72
CA GLY A 86 10.16 -12.58 31.02
C GLY A 86 11.32 -12.77 30.04
N ASP A 87 10.99 -13.02 28.78
CA ASP A 87 11.97 -13.23 27.70
C ASP A 87 12.40 -11.91 27.01
N GLY A 88 11.87 -10.76 27.45
CA GLY A 88 12.14 -9.45 26.87
C GLY A 88 13.09 -8.60 27.71
N ARG A 89 13.79 -7.65 27.04
CA ARG A 89 14.50 -6.56 27.70
C ARG A 89 13.74 -5.25 27.48
N LEU A 90 13.69 -4.44 28.53
CA LEU A 90 13.17 -3.08 28.50
C LEU A 90 14.24 -2.13 29.03
N VAL A 91 14.25 -0.90 28.52
CA VAL A 91 14.96 0.20 29.17
C VAL A 91 13.94 0.96 30.00
N ALA A 92 14.26 1.22 31.26
CA ALA A 92 13.34 1.81 32.21
C ALA A 92 13.99 2.95 32.99
N THR A 93 13.19 3.95 33.32
CA THR A 93 13.55 5.03 34.24
C THR A 93 12.36 5.36 35.14
N ARG A 94 12.64 5.88 36.33
CA ARG A 94 11.66 6.48 37.26
C ARG A 94 12.03 7.93 37.60
N THR A 95 12.98 8.50 36.89
CA THR A 95 13.47 9.86 37.13
C THR A 95 12.75 10.82 36.19
N ALA A 96 12.05 11.80 36.76
CA ALA A 96 11.42 12.85 35.99
C ALA A 96 12.49 13.67 35.25
N GLY A 97 12.24 13.97 33.97
CA GLY A 97 13.15 14.70 33.10
C GLY A 97 14.12 13.84 32.29
N ASP A 98 14.21 12.54 32.57
CA ASP A 98 14.99 11.59 31.75
C ASP A 98 14.43 11.51 30.33
N ARG A 99 15.32 11.39 29.35
CA ARG A 99 14.99 11.55 27.93
C ARG A 99 15.49 10.38 27.11
N LEU A 100 14.67 9.97 26.17
CA LEU A 100 15.03 9.07 25.09
C LEU A 100 14.95 9.83 23.78
N ARG A 101 16.06 9.89 23.04
CA ARG A 101 16.18 10.60 21.76
C ARG A 101 16.51 9.63 20.63
N PHE A 102 15.82 9.79 19.51
CA PHE A 102 16.13 9.05 18.29
C PHE A 102 15.75 9.84 17.05
N GLN A 103 16.27 9.40 15.91
CA GLN A 103 15.83 9.86 14.60
C GLN A 103 15.25 8.69 13.85
N PHE A 104 14.17 8.92 13.09
CA PHE A 104 13.59 7.89 12.24
C PHE A 104 13.26 8.45 10.86
N ALA A 105 13.30 7.58 9.86
CA ALA A 105 12.84 7.85 8.51
C ALA A 105 11.55 7.08 8.25
N GLY A 106 10.46 7.81 8.03
CA GLY A 106 9.15 7.20 7.83
C GLY A 106 8.02 8.22 7.85
N THR A 107 6.83 7.70 8.14
CA THR A 107 5.57 8.45 8.15
C THR A 107 4.82 8.35 9.48
N ALA A 108 5.19 7.40 10.34
CA ALA A 108 4.61 7.25 11.67
C ALA A 108 5.61 6.54 12.59
N ALA A 109 5.42 6.75 13.89
CA ALA A 109 6.18 6.06 14.92
C ALA A 109 5.28 5.73 16.11
N ALA A 110 5.55 4.59 16.72
CA ALA A 110 4.94 4.11 17.94
C ALA A 110 6.01 3.56 18.87
N VAL A 111 5.69 3.54 20.16
CA VAL A 111 6.58 3.04 21.20
C VAL A 111 5.86 1.90 21.93
N GLU A 112 6.50 0.74 22.03
CA GLU A 112 6.04 -0.37 22.85
C GLU A 112 6.53 -0.15 24.28
N VAL A 113 5.60 0.15 25.19
CA VAL A 113 5.89 0.50 26.58
C VAL A 113 5.17 -0.44 27.54
N ARG A 114 5.72 -0.59 28.74
CA ARG A 114 5.01 -1.20 29.87
C ARG A 114 4.14 -0.13 30.53
N ALA A 115 2.84 -0.21 30.29
CA ALA A 115 1.83 0.61 30.93
C ALA A 115 1.30 -0.11 32.18
N GLY A 116 1.02 0.60 33.27
CA GLY A 116 0.65 -0.02 34.56
C GLY A 116 0.31 0.98 35.65
N PRO A 117 0.01 0.53 36.88
CA PRO A 117 -0.36 1.41 37.99
C PRO A 117 0.80 2.27 38.47
N ASP A 118 2.04 1.80 38.27
CA ASP A 118 3.26 2.52 38.62
C ASP A 118 3.77 3.41 37.48
N ALA A 119 3.10 3.40 36.32
CA ALA A 119 3.57 4.08 35.12
C ALA A 119 3.15 5.55 35.06
N GLY A 120 4.05 6.39 34.54
CA GLY A 120 3.89 7.84 34.47
C GLY A 120 3.30 8.39 33.18
N ALA A 121 3.25 9.71 33.08
CA ALA A 121 3.03 10.44 31.85
C ALA A 121 4.34 10.68 31.12
N ILE A 122 4.28 10.59 29.78
CA ILE A 122 5.38 10.93 28.90
C ILE A 122 5.03 12.14 28.04
N LEU A 123 6.03 12.97 27.81
CA LEU A 123 5.98 14.06 26.85
C LEU A 123 6.76 13.64 25.60
N VAL A 124 6.15 13.73 24.42
CA VAL A 124 6.79 13.39 23.16
C VAL A 124 6.87 14.63 22.28
N SER A 125 8.10 15.05 21.98
CA SER A 125 8.40 16.15 21.07
C SER A 125 8.92 15.61 19.75
N ILE A 126 8.42 16.13 18.64
CA ILE A 126 8.74 15.67 17.29
C ILE A 126 9.06 16.88 16.43
N GLU A 127 10.23 16.83 15.80
CA GLU A 127 10.75 17.91 14.99
C GLU A 127 11.18 17.39 13.61
N ASN A 128 10.80 18.10 12.56
CA ASN A 128 11.34 17.90 11.22
C ASN A 128 12.26 19.07 10.85
N ALA A 129 13.55 18.79 10.68
CA ALA A 129 14.56 19.79 10.35
C ALA A 129 14.28 20.54 9.02
N HIS A 130 13.49 19.95 8.12
CA HIS A 130 13.23 20.48 6.78
C HIS A 130 11.86 21.15 6.64
N ALA A 131 10.91 20.88 7.54
CA ALA A 131 9.49 21.23 7.33
C ALA A 131 8.90 22.15 8.40
N SER A 132 9.72 22.80 9.24
CA SER A 132 9.29 23.64 10.38
C SER A 132 8.16 23.02 11.23
N LEU A 133 8.07 21.70 11.21
CA LEU A 133 7.06 20.95 11.94
C LEU A 133 7.60 20.66 13.33
N ARG A 134 6.91 21.17 14.35
CA ARG A 134 7.16 20.89 15.76
C ARG A 134 5.85 20.50 16.41
N SER A 135 5.77 19.28 16.92
CA SER A 135 4.61 18.75 17.62
C SER A 135 5.04 18.26 18.99
N VAL A 136 4.25 18.59 20.02
CA VAL A 136 4.48 18.14 21.39
C VAL A 136 3.18 17.54 21.90
N ASN A 137 3.21 16.25 22.23
CA ASN A 137 2.06 15.48 22.69
C ASN A 137 2.35 14.85 24.04
N ARG A 138 1.34 14.82 24.92
CA ARG A 138 1.42 14.15 26.23
C ARG A 138 0.63 12.86 26.20
N PHE A 139 1.19 11.78 26.72
CA PHE A 139 0.54 10.48 26.82
C PHE A 139 0.61 9.97 28.25
N SER A 140 -0.52 9.47 28.77
CA SER A 140 -0.56 8.80 30.09
C SER A 140 -0.42 7.30 29.92
N LEU A 141 0.58 6.71 30.59
CA LEU A 141 0.81 5.26 30.62
C LEU A 141 0.16 4.58 31.83
N LEU A 142 -0.56 5.34 32.65
CA LEU A 142 -1.24 4.82 33.83
C LEU A 142 -2.35 3.84 33.42
N ARG A 143 -2.31 2.62 33.96
CA ARG A 143 -3.33 1.57 33.73
C ARG A 143 -3.62 0.85 35.05
N SER A 144 -4.80 0.23 35.15
CA SER A 144 -5.18 -0.55 36.33
C SER A 144 -4.33 -1.81 36.53
N SER A 145 -3.74 -2.35 35.45
CA SER A 145 -2.90 -3.54 35.47
C SER A 145 -1.69 -3.35 34.57
N ALA A 146 -0.53 -3.88 34.98
CA ALA A 146 0.69 -3.83 34.19
C ALA A 146 0.57 -4.70 32.91
N ARG A 147 0.82 -4.10 31.74
CA ARG A 147 0.83 -4.76 30.42
C ARG A 147 1.72 -4.02 29.43
N LEU A 148 2.16 -4.73 28.39
CA LEU A 148 2.80 -4.10 27.24
C LEU A 148 1.72 -3.48 26.33
N GLU A 149 1.92 -2.24 25.93
CA GLU A 149 1.01 -1.49 25.09
C GLU A 149 1.79 -0.73 24.00
N MET A 150 1.24 -0.71 22.80
CA MET A 150 1.75 0.09 21.69
C MET A 150 1.11 1.48 21.75
N VAL A 151 1.92 2.50 22.02
CA VAL A 151 1.48 3.89 22.07
C VAL A 151 1.88 4.59 20.78
N PRO A 152 0.93 4.98 19.92
CA PRO A 152 1.23 5.73 18.71
C PRO A 152 1.63 7.15 19.08
N ILE A 153 2.91 7.47 18.92
CA ILE A 153 3.44 8.80 19.26
C ILE A 153 3.18 9.82 18.15
N VAL A 154 3.14 9.35 16.90
CA VAL A 154 2.81 10.17 15.73
C VAL A 154 2.33 9.33 14.56
N HIS A 155 1.44 9.89 13.76
CA HIS A 155 0.88 9.25 12.57
C HIS A 155 0.70 10.27 11.45
N ASN A 156 0.53 9.76 10.21
CA ASN A 156 0.24 10.56 9.01
C ASN A 156 1.23 11.69 8.71
N LEU A 157 2.51 11.48 9.04
CA LEU A 157 3.56 12.38 8.61
C LEU A 157 3.82 12.20 7.11
N VAL A 158 4.17 13.32 6.46
CA VAL A 158 4.80 13.27 5.13
C VAL A 158 6.06 12.40 5.25
N PRO A 159 6.43 11.61 4.22
CA PRO A 159 7.65 10.84 4.29
C PRO A 159 8.82 11.81 4.52
N GLY A 160 9.50 11.67 5.65
CA GLY A 160 10.68 12.46 5.99
C GLY A 160 11.56 11.81 7.05
N ILE A 161 12.62 12.53 7.43
CA ILE A 161 13.42 12.21 8.61
C ILE A 161 12.96 13.11 9.76
N TYR A 162 12.63 12.50 10.89
CA TYR A 162 12.10 13.16 12.07
C TYR A 162 13.00 12.87 13.27
N ARG A 163 13.18 13.88 14.11
CA ARG A 163 13.79 13.74 15.43
C ARG A 163 12.69 13.63 16.46
N VAL A 164 12.81 12.65 17.35
CA VAL A 164 11.87 12.42 18.45
C VAL A 164 12.62 12.49 19.77
N GLU A 165 12.00 13.16 20.72
CA GLU A 165 12.40 13.17 22.13
C GLU A 165 11.20 12.71 22.96
N VAL A 166 11.38 11.62 23.72
CA VAL A 166 10.42 11.12 24.70
C VAL A 166 10.97 11.42 26.08
N THR A 167 10.23 12.17 26.88
CA THR A 167 10.65 12.62 28.21
C THR A 167 9.70 12.05 29.26
N ASN A 168 10.24 11.47 30.34
CA ASN A 168 9.46 11.11 31.52
C ASN A 168 9.04 12.41 32.24
N GLU A 169 7.74 12.70 32.30
CA GLU A 169 7.26 14.00 32.79
C GLU A 169 7.11 14.05 34.31
N ASP A 170 6.52 13.01 34.90
CA ASP A 170 6.02 13.01 36.28
C ASP A 170 6.77 12.04 37.21
N GLY A 171 7.81 11.37 36.72
CA GLY A 171 8.63 10.46 37.54
C GLY A 171 7.97 9.12 37.84
N GLY A 172 6.83 8.83 37.21
CA GLY A 172 6.31 7.46 37.16
C GLY A 172 7.26 6.55 36.36
N GLU A 173 7.06 5.25 36.45
CA GLU A 173 7.86 4.30 35.68
C GLU A 173 7.60 4.46 34.19
N LEU A 174 8.66 4.78 33.45
CA LEU A 174 8.70 4.73 32.00
C LEU A 174 9.58 3.54 31.60
N ALA A 175 8.97 2.46 31.14
CA ALA A 175 9.68 1.29 30.66
C ALA A 175 9.32 1.02 29.19
N ILE A 176 10.34 1.04 28.33
CA ILE A 176 10.22 0.97 26.87
C ILE A 176 10.92 -0.29 26.37
N ARG A 177 10.22 -1.09 25.57
CA ARG A 177 10.74 -2.32 24.98
C ARG A 177 11.24 -2.12 23.57
N ALA A 178 10.44 -1.45 22.74
CA ALA A 178 10.72 -1.32 21.32
C ALA A 178 10.16 -0.02 20.73
N LEU A 179 10.75 0.37 19.61
CA LEU A 179 10.28 1.43 18.74
C LEU A 179 9.75 0.76 17.46
N VAL A 180 8.57 1.18 17.02
CA VAL A 180 7.94 0.70 15.79
C VAL A 180 7.79 1.89 14.85
N ILE A 181 8.43 1.80 13.69
CA ILE A 181 8.42 2.86 12.69
C ILE A 181 7.71 2.35 11.46
N GLU A 182 6.75 3.13 10.99
CA GLU A 182 6.05 2.86 9.76
C GLU A 182 6.49 3.83 8.68
N ASN A 183 6.51 3.32 7.45
CA ASN A 183 6.84 4.08 6.26
C ASN A 183 5.84 3.70 5.17
N SER A 184 4.62 4.16 5.41
CA SER A 184 3.51 4.00 4.49
C SER A 184 3.61 5.06 3.39
N PRO A 185 3.06 4.83 2.19
CA PRO A 185 2.95 5.86 1.17
C PRO A 185 2.26 7.11 1.72
N GLY A 186 2.99 8.21 1.90
CA GLY A 186 2.43 9.44 2.46
C GLY A 186 1.35 10.10 1.59
N VAL A 187 1.17 9.61 0.37
CA VAL A 187 0.24 10.14 -0.62
C VAL A 187 -0.64 9.01 -1.15
N TRP A 188 -1.31 8.27 -0.26
CA TRP A 188 -2.23 7.19 -0.65
C TRP A 188 -3.35 7.70 -1.59
N TRP A 189 -3.74 8.97 -1.47
CA TRP A 189 -4.72 9.59 -2.37
C TRP A 189 -4.22 9.76 -3.80
N ALA A 190 -2.89 9.84 -4.05
CA ALA A 190 -2.35 9.90 -5.41
C ALA A 190 -2.57 8.59 -6.19
N TRP A 191 -2.98 7.53 -5.49
CA TRP A 191 -3.40 6.28 -6.11
C TRP A 191 -4.81 6.35 -6.69
N LEU A 192 -5.67 7.23 -6.17
CA LEU A 192 -7.07 7.25 -6.55
C LEU A 192 -7.28 7.54 -8.05
N PRO A 193 -6.68 8.60 -8.63
CA PRO A 193 -6.93 8.90 -10.05
C PRO A 193 -6.44 7.78 -11.01
N PRO A 194 -5.20 7.27 -10.91
CA PRO A 194 -4.74 6.18 -11.78
C PRO A 194 -5.53 4.89 -11.61
N VAL A 195 -5.91 4.53 -10.38
CA VAL A 195 -6.69 3.32 -10.10
C VAL A 195 -8.09 3.43 -10.69
N VAL A 196 -8.77 4.57 -10.47
CA VAL A 196 -10.12 4.79 -11.01
C VAL A 196 -10.10 4.76 -12.54
N VAL A 197 -9.21 5.52 -13.17
CA VAL A 197 -9.08 5.54 -14.64
C VAL A 197 -8.69 4.16 -15.19
N GLY A 198 -7.79 3.47 -14.50
CA GLY A 198 -7.35 2.12 -14.86
C GLY A 198 -8.49 1.09 -14.82
N ILE A 199 -9.28 1.09 -13.75
CA ILE A 199 -10.41 0.17 -13.57
C ILE A 199 -11.51 0.48 -14.58
N THR A 200 -11.86 1.75 -14.79
CA THR A 200 -12.91 2.10 -15.76
C THR A 200 -12.49 1.73 -17.19
N PHE A 201 -11.22 1.95 -17.54
CA PHE A 201 -10.67 1.54 -18.84
C PHE A 201 -10.63 0.02 -19.00
N LEU A 202 -10.22 -0.71 -17.96
CA LEU A 202 -10.22 -2.18 -17.96
C LEU A 202 -11.64 -2.75 -18.12
N ALA A 203 -12.62 -2.18 -17.41
CA ALA A 203 -14.02 -2.57 -17.55
C ALA A 203 -14.53 -2.36 -18.99
N HIS A 204 -14.20 -1.22 -19.60
CA HIS A 204 -14.53 -0.95 -21.00
C HIS A 204 -13.92 -1.99 -21.94
N LEU A 205 -12.64 -2.33 -21.75
CA LEU A 205 -11.94 -3.35 -22.55
C LEU A 205 -12.49 -4.76 -22.34
N LEU A 206 -12.90 -5.13 -21.13
CA LEU A 206 -13.54 -6.41 -20.85
C LEU A 206 -14.89 -6.53 -21.56
N ILE A 207 -15.67 -5.44 -21.60
CA ILE A 207 -16.93 -5.40 -22.36
C ILE A 207 -16.65 -5.57 -23.86
N THR A 208 -15.64 -4.87 -24.40
CA THR A 208 -15.30 -5.02 -25.83
C THR A 208 -14.79 -6.42 -26.14
N TRP A 209 -13.93 -6.97 -25.27
CA TRP A 209 -13.42 -8.33 -25.37
C TRP A 209 -14.56 -9.36 -25.39
N TRP A 210 -15.50 -9.24 -24.44
CA TRP A 210 -16.68 -10.09 -24.38
C TRP A 210 -17.51 -10.03 -25.65
N ASN A 211 -17.77 -8.85 -26.19
CA ASN A 211 -18.51 -8.69 -27.45
C ASN A 211 -17.77 -9.34 -28.63
N THR A 212 -16.45 -9.14 -28.75
CA THR A 212 -15.65 -9.78 -29.82
C THR A 212 -15.59 -11.30 -29.69
N LEU A 213 -15.61 -11.82 -28.46
CA LEU A 213 -15.71 -13.27 -28.20
C LEU A 213 -17.06 -13.81 -28.66
N LEU A 214 -18.16 -13.14 -28.33
CA LEU A 214 -19.50 -13.53 -28.76
C LEU A 214 -19.66 -13.49 -30.29
N GLU A 215 -19.06 -12.50 -30.95
CA GLU A 215 -19.00 -12.41 -32.41
C GLU A 215 -18.16 -13.54 -33.04
N ALA A 216 -17.00 -13.84 -32.47
CA ALA A 216 -16.14 -14.94 -32.91
C ALA A 216 -16.82 -16.31 -32.74
N LEU A 217 -17.62 -16.48 -31.67
CA LEU A 217 -18.45 -17.66 -31.43
C LEU A 217 -19.71 -17.71 -32.30
N GLY A 218 -19.99 -16.68 -33.09
CA GLY A 218 -21.14 -16.63 -34.01
C GLY A 218 -22.49 -16.46 -33.31
N TRP A 219 -22.53 -15.95 -32.07
CA TRP A 219 -23.77 -15.79 -31.30
C TRP A 219 -24.64 -14.64 -31.82
N PHE A 220 -24.05 -13.65 -32.50
CA PHE A 220 -24.79 -12.58 -33.17
C PHE A 220 -25.05 -12.95 -34.64
N ARG A 221 -26.26 -13.45 -34.94
CA ARG A 221 -26.70 -13.66 -36.32
C ARG A 221 -26.97 -12.31 -36.98
N VAL A 222 -26.29 -12.04 -38.09
CA VAL A 222 -26.66 -10.96 -39.02
C VAL A 222 -28.09 -11.23 -39.49
N ARG A 223 -29.02 -10.32 -39.16
CA ARG A 223 -30.40 -10.39 -39.62
C ARG A 223 -30.37 -10.27 -41.16
N PRO A 224 -30.86 -11.25 -41.93
CA PRO A 224 -30.78 -11.19 -43.39
C PRO A 224 -31.57 -9.98 -43.87
N GLU A 225 -30.88 -9.10 -44.61
CA GLU A 225 -31.46 -7.98 -45.32
C GLU A 225 -32.58 -8.51 -46.21
N LYS A 226 -33.77 -7.91 -46.09
CA LYS A 226 -34.93 -8.25 -46.93
C LYS A 226 -34.48 -8.04 -48.39
N SER A 227 -34.29 -9.14 -49.12
CA SER A 227 -34.27 -9.14 -50.57
C SER A 227 -35.62 -8.60 -51.03
N GLU A 228 -35.67 -7.32 -51.34
CA GLU A 228 -36.79 -6.71 -52.05
C GLU A 228 -36.72 -7.24 -53.47
N LYS A 229 -37.45 -8.33 -53.68
CA LYS A 229 -37.70 -8.94 -54.98
C LYS A 229 -38.32 -7.88 -55.89
N ASN A 230 -37.58 -7.48 -56.90
CA ASN A 230 -38.16 -7.03 -58.16
C ASN A 230 -39.11 -8.13 -58.67
N ALA A 231 -40.40 -7.80 -58.76
CA ALA A 231 -41.36 -8.44 -59.67
C ALA A 231 -42.09 -7.26 -60.35
N SER A 232 -41.69 -6.89 -61.57
CA SER A 232 -42.42 -7.21 -62.83
C SER A 232 -43.90 -6.82 -62.72
N THR A 233 -44.47 -5.94 -63.52
CA THR A 233 -44.32 -5.71 -64.97
C THR A 233 -45.01 -4.41 -65.32
#